data_AF-A0A1X9NHH1-F1
#
_entry.id   AF-A0A1X9NHH1-F1
#
_cell.length_a   1.000
_cell.length_b   1.000
_cell.length_c   1.000
_cell.angle_alpha   90.00
_cell.angle_beta   90.00
_cell.angle_gamma   90.00
#
_symmetry.space_group_name_H-M   'P 1'
#
loop_
_entity.id
_entity.type
_entity.pdbx_description
1 polymer ?
#
loop_
_entity_poly.entity_id
_entity_poly.type
_entity_poly.pdbx_seq_one_letter_code
_entity_poly.pdbx_strand_id
1 'polypeptide(L)'
;MESFMHFFGDAAQIPKVLPPGGGVQGGFLGSHVFLHASGVFCVITLLFVMLNKDMRCRMLLWVRRNIFRMDASILGKPTQGYRPNVARVAAFEYFYVTWFMYVLMLAVVDPRLFGLYHPVTYVLCGLIIIWGLYLLYKQTQQREVGLSIRYGIGAIGVAWFIPECAQFYGEFYEFYLYADRHPIAMTIVLVLFIAILRFLWLTPINEKTQRSL
;
A
#
# COMPACT_ATOMS: atom_id res chain seq x y z
N MET A 1 10.47 5.21 28.56
CA MET A 1 9.35 4.40 28.04
C MET A 1 9.95 3.47 27.01
N GLU A 2 10.53 2.36 27.47
CA GLU A 2 11.10 1.34 26.60
C GLU A 2 9.93 0.71 25.83
N SER A 3 9.94 0.88 24.51
CA SER A 3 8.81 0.53 23.67
C SER A 3 8.56 -0.99 23.73
N PHE A 4 7.30 -1.42 23.81
CA PHE A 4 6.84 -2.82 23.72
C PHE A 4 7.47 -3.62 22.56
N MET A 5 8.05 -2.90 21.58
CA MET A 5 8.81 -3.40 20.45
C MET A 5 10.04 -4.24 20.84
N HIS A 6 10.67 -4.01 22.00
CA HIS A 6 11.82 -4.81 22.44
C HIS A 6 11.44 -6.27 22.76
N PHE A 7 10.29 -6.47 23.42
CA PHE A 7 9.77 -7.78 23.83
C PHE A 7 9.47 -8.68 22.63
N PHE A 8 8.79 -8.14 21.61
CA PHE A 8 8.47 -8.89 20.39
C PHE A 8 9.71 -9.17 19.52
N GLY A 9 10.69 -8.25 19.50
CA GLY A 9 11.93 -8.45 18.77
C GLY A 9 12.86 -9.50 19.39
N ASP A 10 12.88 -9.63 20.72
CA ASP A 10 13.65 -10.70 21.41
C ASP A 10 12.99 -12.08 21.21
N ALA A 11 11.65 -12.14 21.25
CA ALA A 11 10.91 -13.38 21.03
C ALA A 11 11.05 -13.93 19.60
N ALA A 12 11.30 -13.08 18.61
CA ALA A 12 11.38 -13.43 17.20
C ALA A 12 12.81 -13.57 16.64
N GLN A 13 13.85 -13.26 17.42
CA GLN A 13 15.27 -13.23 16.98
C GLN A 13 15.54 -12.38 15.73
N ILE A 14 14.91 -11.22 15.63
CA ILE A 14 15.03 -10.32 14.47
C ILE A 14 15.99 -9.16 14.80
N PRO A 15 16.92 -8.77 13.90
CA PRO A 15 17.78 -7.61 14.12
C PRO A 15 16.93 -6.34 14.32
N LYS A 16 17.07 -5.71 15.48
CA LYS A 16 16.24 -4.58 15.92
C LYS A 16 16.72 -3.22 15.39
N VAL A 17 17.91 -3.20 14.78
CA VAL A 17 18.59 -2.00 14.32
C VAL A 17 19.10 -2.23 12.91
N LEU A 18 18.91 -1.25 12.05
CA LEU A 18 19.47 -1.23 10.70
C LEU A 18 20.99 -1.38 10.77
N PRO A 19 21.60 -2.32 10.03
CA PRO A 19 23.04 -2.43 10.00
C PRO A 19 23.64 -1.14 9.40
N PRO A 20 24.72 -0.59 9.98
CA PRO A 20 25.30 0.72 9.60
C PRO A 20 25.80 0.81 8.14
N GLY A 21 25.84 -0.32 7.43
CA GLY A 21 26.17 -0.46 6.00
C GLY A 21 24.96 -0.56 5.05
N GLY A 22 23.72 -0.50 5.54
CA GLY A 22 22.50 -0.34 4.73
C GLY A 22 22.20 -1.39 3.65
N GLY A 23 22.83 -2.56 3.70
CA GLY A 23 22.75 -3.59 2.65
C GLY A 23 22.18 -4.93 3.06
N VAL A 24 21.71 -5.11 4.31
CA VAL A 24 21.21 -6.42 4.76
C VAL A 24 19.93 -6.24 5.56
N GLN A 25 18.81 -6.65 4.95
CA GLN A 25 17.50 -6.82 5.58
C GLN A 25 16.88 -5.57 6.23
N GLY A 26 16.57 -4.54 5.43
CA GLY A 26 15.54 -3.55 5.79
C GLY A 26 14.15 -4.18 6.00
N GLY A 27 13.95 -5.40 5.47
CA GLY A 27 12.67 -6.12 5.46
C GLY A 27 12.18 -6.69 6.78
N PHE A 28 13.04 -6.81 7.79
CA PHE A 28 12.67 -7.32 9.11
C PHE A 28 13.19 -6.39 10.20
N LEU A 29 12.63 -5.18 10.31
CA LEU A 29 12.69 -4.44 11.57
C LEU A 29 11.64 -4.99 12.56
N GLY A 30 11.84 -4.75 13.86
CA GLY A 30 10.87 -5.11 14.90
C GLY A 30 9.46 -4.52 14.68
N SER A 31 9.33 -3.44 13.90
CA SER A 31 8.05 -2.89 13.44
C SER A 31 7.25 -3.85 12.55
N HIS A 32 7.91 -4.72 11.78
CA HIS A 32 7.24 -5.68 10.90
C HIS A 32 6.61 -6.84 11.67
N VAL A 33 7.10 -7.14 12.88
CA VAL A 33 6.44 -8.11 13.79
C VAL A 33 5.10 -7.57 14.25
N PHE A 34 5.02 -6.28 14.59
CA PHE A 34 3.76 -5.64 14.94
C PHE A 34 2.79 -5.68 13.76
N LEU A 35 3.27 -5.38 12.56
CA LEU A 35 2.48 -5.39 11.33
C LEU A 35 1.96 -6.80 10.99
N HIS A 36 2.78 -7.82 11.19
CA HIS A 36 2.39 -9.21 11.02
C HIS A 36 1.33 -9.64 12.06
N ALA A 37 1.53 -9.29 13.34
CA ALA A 37 0.59 -9.59 14.42
C ALA A 37 -0.77 -8.88 14.26
N SER A 38 -0.75 -7.63 13.81
CA SER A 38 -1.96 -6.87 13.50
C SER A 38 -2.59 -7.24 12.14
N GLY A 39 -1.90 -8.06 11.33
CA GLY A 39 -2.42 -8.64 10.09
C GLY A 39 -3.73 -9.40 10.28
N VAL A 40 -3.85 -10.19 11.35
CA VAL A 40 -5.08 -10.94 11.66
C VAL A 40 -6.24 -9.98 11.95
N PHE A 41 -5.99 -8.93 12.73
CA PHE A 41 -6.99 -7.90 13.01
C PHE A 41 -7.45 -7.18 11.73
N CYS A 42 -6.53 -6.88 10.82
CA CYS A 42 -6.86 -6.24 9.55
C CYS A 42 -7.62 -7.15 8.60
N VAL A 43 -7.33 -8.46 8.55
CA VAL A 43 -8.14 -9.41 7.76
C VAL A 43 -9.56 -9.50 8.32
N ILE A 44 -9.71 -9.61 9.64
CA ILE A 44 -11.04 -9.68 10.28
C ILE A 44 -11.84 -8.40 10.02
N THR A 45 -11.23 -7.22 10.22
CA THR A 45 -11.91 -5.95 9.96
C THR A 45 -12.20 -5.75 8.47
N LEU A 46 -11.34 -6.21 7.57
CA LEU A 46 -11.59 -6.18 6.12
C LEU A 46 -12.79 -7.04 5.75
N LEU A 47 -12.89 -8.27 6.28
CA LEU A 47 -14.05 -9.14 6.08
C LEU A 47 -15.32 -8.49 6.61
N PHE A 48 -15.27 -7.91 7.81
CA PHE A 48 -16.40 -7.18 8.39
C PHE A 48 -16.82 -5.98 7.53
N VAL A 49 -15.87 -5.18 7.06
CA VAL A 49 -16.14 -4.02 6.20
C VAL A 49 -16.65 -4.43 4.83
N MET A 50 -16.21 -5.57 4.30
CA MET A 50 -16.68 -6.12 3.03
C MET A 50 -18.15 -6.57 3.07
N LEU A 51 -18.62 -7.04 4.23
CA LEU A 51 -20.02 -7.38 4.48
C LEU A 51 -20.93 -6.16 4.66
N ASN A 52 -20.38 -4.94 4.71
CA ASN A 52 -21.22 -3.74 4.65
C ASN A 52 -21.72 -3.50 3.22
N LYS A 53 -23.06 -3.42 3.06
CA LYS A 53 -23.70 -3.16 1.77
C LYS A 53 -23.37 -1.78 1.17
N ASP A 54 -23.03 -0.81 2.03
CA ASP A 54 -22.78 0.59 1.64
C ASP A 54 -21.30 0.89 1.35
N MET A 55 -20.46 -0.14 1.25
CA MET A 55 -19.04 0.01 1.01
C MET A 55 -18.72 0.35 -0.46
N ARG A 56 -17.84 1.35 -0.67
CA ARG A 56 -17.55 1.93 -2.00
C ARG A 56 -16.06 1.95 -2.40
N CYS A 57 -15.19 1.31 -1.62
CA CYS A 57 -13.79 1.10 -2.01
C CYS A 57 -13.75 0.12 -3.19
N ARG A 58 -13.07 0.51 -4.29
CA ARG A 58 -13.11 -0.27 -5.54
C ARG A 58 -12.37 -1.60 -5.40
N MET A 59 -11.25 -1.62 -4.66
CA MET A 59 -10.50 -2.84 -4.38
C MET A 59 -11.36 -3.89 -3.67
N LEU A 60 -12.00 -3.50 -2.57
CA LEU A 60 -12.80 -4.43 -1.77
C LEU A 60 -14.08 -4.86 -2.50
N LEU A 61 -14.66 -4.00 -3.34
CA LEU A 61 -15.74 -4.42 -4.26
C LEU A 61 -15.25 -5.44 -5.30
N TRP A 62 -14.03 -5.29 -5.82
CA TRP A 62 -13.44 -6.26 -6.72
C TRP A 62 -13.19 -7.60 -6.01
N VAL A 63 -12.60 -7.58 -4.80
CA VAL A 63 -12.39 -8.78 -3.97
C VAL A 63 -13.73 -9.47 -3.66
N ARG A 64 -14.74 -8.69 -3.23
CA ARG A 64 -16.06 -9.22 -2.90
C ARG A 64 -16.72 -9.93 -4.08
N ARG A 65 -16.65 -9.36 -5.29
CA ARG A 65 -17.27 -9.91 -6.50
C ARG A 65 -16.46 -11.08 -7.08
N ASN A 66 -15.14 -10.94 -7.17
CA ASN A 66 -14.30 -11.89 -7.89
C ASN A 66 -13.89 -13.10 -7.02
N ILE A 67 -13.57 -12.87 -5.74
CA ILE A 67 -13.10 -13.91 -4.82
C ILE A 67 -14.26 -14.54 -4.07
N PHE A 68 -15.07 -13.73 -3.38
CA PHE A 68 -16.16 -14.24 -2.54
C PHE A 68 -17.49 -14.46 -3.27
N ARG A 69 -17.60 -14.00 -4.53
CA ARG A 69 -18.84 -14.04 -5.33
C ARG A 69 -20.06 -13.49 -4.58
N MET A 70 -19.84 -12.56 -3.66
CA MET A 70 -20.87 -11.93 -2.83
C MET A 70 -21.42 -10.71 -3.56
N ASP A 71 -22.44 -10.94 -4.38
CA ASP A 71 -23.07 -9.87 -5.15
C ASP A 71 -24.17 -9.13 -4.38
N ALA A 72 -24.68 -8.06 -4.99
CA ALA A 72 -25.77 -7.25 -4.43
C ALA A 72 -27.07 -8.04 -4.18
N SER A 73 -27.19 -9.25 -4.73
CA SER A 73 -28.28 -10.19 -4.47
C SER A 73 -28.22 -10.79 -3.06
N ILE A 74 -27.03 -10.98 -2.49
CA ILE A 74 -26.82 -11.62 -1.18
C ILE A 74 -26.83 -10.58 -0.06
N LEU A 75 -26.20 -9.42 -0.29
CA LEU A 75 -25.98 -8.38 0.74
C LEU A 75 -27.03 -7.24 0.69
N GLY A 76 -27.86 -7.23 -0.34
CA GLY A 76 -28.79 -6.14 -0.64
C GLY A 76 -28.14 -4.99 -1.40
N LYS A 77 -28.99 -4.18 -2.04
CA LYS A 77 -28.55 -2.97 -2.78
C LYS A 77 -28.06 -1.90 -1.79
N PRO A 78 -27.05 -1.08 -2.18
CA PRO A 78 -26.64 0.07 -1.38
C PRO A 78 -27.83 1.00 -1.09
N THR A 79 -27.81 1.65 0.07
CA THR A 79 -28.84 2.61 0.48
C THR A 79 -28.96 3.71 -0.58
N GLN A 80 -30.13 3.83 -1.19
CA GLN A 80 -30.40 4.87 -2.19
C GLN A 80 -30.30 6.24 -1.52
N GLY A 81 -29.62 7.20 -2.16
CA GLY A 81 -29.44 8.56 -1.63
C GLY A 81 -28.31 8.74 -0.61
N TYR A 82 -27.74 7.67 -0.05
CA TYR A 82 -26.59 7.80 0.86
C TYR A 82 -25.33 8.22 0.08
N ARG A 83 -24.82 9.42 0.37
CA ARG A 83 -23.53 9.90 -0.16
C ARG A 83 -22.45 9.73 0.93
N PRO A 84 -21.59 8.70 0.84
CA PRO A 84 -20.51 8.57 1.82
C PRO A 84 -19.51 9.71 1.65
N ASN A 85 -18.92 10.12 2.77
CA ASN A 85 -17.81 11.06 2.75
C ASN A 85 -16.66 10.48 1.91
N VAL A 86 -16.31 11.17 0.82
CA VAL A 86 -15.26 10.75 -0.13
C VAL A 86 -13.89 10.64 0.54
N ALA A 87 -13.59 11.51 1.52
CA ALA A 87 -12.35 11.46 2.28
C ALA A 87 -12.26 10.19 3.13
N ARG A 88 -13.38 9.81 3.77
CA ARG A 88 -13.47 8.58 4.56
C ARG A 88 -13.24 7.34 3.67
N VAL A 89 -13.86 7.31 2.49
CA VAL A 89 -13.67 6.17 1.56
C VAL A 89 -12.22 6.09 1.08
N ALA A 90 -11.60 7.22 0.74
CA ALA A 90 -10.20 7.26 0.32
C ALA A 90 -9.23 6.84 1.44
N ALA A 91 -9.47 7.26 2.68
CA ALA A 91 -8.66 6.88 3.84
C ALA A 91 -8.71 5.36 4.10
N PHE A 92 -9.91 4.76 4.06
CA PHE A 92 -10.05 3.31 4.17
C PHE A 92 -9.42 2.57 2.99
N GLU A 93 -9.56 3.10 1.77
CA GLU A 93 -8.92 2.54 0.58
C GLU A 93 -7.39 2.51 0.73
N TYR A 94 -6.77 3.61 1.17
CA TYR A 94 -5.35 3.66 1.49
C TYR A 94 -4.97 2.64 2.57
N PHE A 95 -5.64 2.69 3.73
CA PHE A 95 -5.33 1.81 4.86
C PHE A 95 -5.36 0.34 4.47
N TYR A 96 -6.45 -0.14 3.85
CA TYR A 96 -6.59 -1.56 3.52
C TYR A 96 -5.69 -2.00 2.36
N VAL A 97 -5.44 -1.16 1.34
CA VAL A 97 -4.53 -1.52 0.24
C VAL A 97 -3.11 -1.67 0.77
N THR A 98 -2.63 -0.64 1.48
CA THR A 98 -1.28 -0.62 2.05
C THR A 98 -1.09 -1.80 2.99
N TRP A 99 -2.07 -2.04 3.87
CA TRP A 99 -2.00 -3.15 4.80
C TRP A 99 -1.97 -4.51 4.11
N PHE A 100 -2.85 -4.74 3.14
CA PHE A 100 -2.92 -5.99 2.39
C PHE A 100 -1.57 -6.30 1.72
N MET A 101 -0.96 -5.31 1.08
CA MET A 101 0.33 -5.46 0.42
C MET A 101 1.45 -5.77 1.42
N TYR A 102 1.47 -5.11 2.58
CA TYR A 102 2.45 -5.40 3.62
C TYR A 102 2.33 -6.81 4.21
N VAL A 103 1.10 -7.26 4.51
CA VAL A 103 0.90 -8.62 5.05
C VAL A 103 1.28 -9.67 4.00
N LEU A 104 0.89 -9.45 2.74
CA LEU A 104 1.26 -10.33 1.63
C LEU A 104 2.79 -10.43 1.50
N MET A 105 3.47 -9.29 1.55
CA MET A 105 4.93 -9.21 1.49
C MET A 105 5.59 -9.98 2.63
N LEU A 106 5.19 -9.71 3.86
CA LEU A 106 5.75 -10.39 5.03
C LEU A 106 5.52 -11.90 4.97
N ALA A 107 4.34 -12.34 4.53
CA ALA A 107 4.03 -13.76 4.39
C ALA A 107 4.88 -14.46 3.31
N VAL A 108 5.22 -13.77 2.23
CA VAL A 108 6.07 -14.31 1.15
C VAL A 108 7.54 -14.36 1.57
N VAL A 109 8.01 -13.35 2.30
CA VAL A 109 9.41 -13.23 2.71
C VAL A 109 9.71 -14.06 3.97
N ASP A 110 8.70 -14.39 4.79
CA ASP A 110 8.88 -15.22 6.00
C ASP A 110 9.50 -16.57 5.64
N PRO A 111 10.71 -16.89 6.18
CA PRO A 111 11.38 -18.16 5.94
C PRO A 111 10.59 -19.38 6.41
N ARG A 112 9.59 -19.20 7.30
CA ARG A 112 8.72 -20.28 7.78
C ARG A 112 7.66 -20.70 6.76
N LEU A 113 7.29 -19.82 5.82
CA LEU A 113 6.25 -20.08 4.82
C LEU A 113 6.85 -20.42 3.45
N PHE A 114 7.60 -19.50 2.87
CA PHE A 114 8.22 -19.67 1.55
C PHE A 114 9.70 -19.28 1.56
N GLY A 115 10.07 -18.19 2.24
CA GLY A 115 11.44 -17.68 2.28
C GLY A 115 11.89 -16.99 0.98
N LEU A 116 12.98 -16.23 1.08
CA LEU A 116 13.47 -15.33 0.02
C LEU A 116 13.86 -16.02 -1.29
N TYR A 117 14.46 -17.21 -1.23
CA TYR A 117 15.02 -17.91 -2.39
C TYR A 117 14.11 -18.99 -2.97
N HIS A 118 12.86 -19.07 -2.53
CA HIS A 118 11.95 -20.11 -3.00
C HIS A 118 11.31 -19.72 -4.35
N PRO A 119 11.13 -20.66 -5.30
CA PRO A 119 10.58 -20.37 -6.62
C PRO A 119 9.20 -19.71 -6.58
N VAL A 120 8.36 -20.06 -5.59
CA VAL A 120 7.05 -19.44 -5.39
C VAL A 120 7.17 -17.95 -5.08
N THR A 121 8.17 -17.55 -4.28
CA THR A 121 8.44 -16.15 -3.95
C THR A 121 8.80 -15.36 -5.20
N TYR A 122 9.68 -15.90 -6.05
CA TYR A 122 10.03 -15.25 -7.33
C TYR A 122 8.83 -15.09 -8.27
N VAL A 123 7.99 -16.13 -8.39
CA VAL A 123 6.79 -16.08 -9.24
C VAL A 123 5.80 -15.05 -8.72
N LEU A 124 5.53 -15.03 -7.41
CA LEU A 124 4.65 -14.04 -6.80
C LEU A 124 5.20 -12.62 -6.98
N CYS A 125 6.50 -12.42 -6.76
CA CYS A 125 7.14 -11.14 -6.99
C CYS A 125 7.00 -10.68 -8.44
N GLY A 126 7.25 -11.57 -9.41
CA GLY A 126 7.06 -11.28 -10.84
C GLY A 126 5.61 -10.90 -11.18
N LEU A 127 4.63 -11.64 -10.67
CA LEU A 127 3.21 -11.35 -10.89
C LEU A 127 2.80 -9.98 -10.31
N ILE A 128 3.29 -9.64 -9.11
CA ILE A 128 2.98 -8.36 -8.47
C ILE A 128 3.65 -7.20 -9.22
N ILE A 129 4.88 -7.38 -9.71
CA ILE A 129 5.56 -6.38 -10.54
C ILE A 129 4.77 -6.13 -11.83
N ILE A 130 4.37 -7.19 -12.54
CA ILE A 130 3.56 -7.08 -13.77
C ILE A 130 2.24 -6.36 -13.46
N TRP A 131 1.59 -6.72 -12.35
CA TRP A 131 0.35 -6.09 -11.93
C TRP A 131 0.53 -4.61 -11.56
N GLY A 132 1.58 -4.27 -10.82
CA GLY A 132 1.95 -2.90 -10.46
C GLY A 132 2.21 -2.04 -11.69
N LEU A 133 2.99 -2.53 -12.66
CA LEU A 133 3.25 -1.83 -13.93
C LEU A 133 1.97 -1.63 -14.74
N TYR A 134 1.08 -2.64 -14.79
CA TYR A 134 -0.23 -2.50 -15.43
C TYR A 134 -1.10 -1.42 -14.77
N LEU A 135 -1.11 -1.36 -13.42
CA LEU A 135 -1.86 -0.34 -12.69
C LEU A 135 -1.28 1.06 -12.91
N LEU A 136 0.06 1.20 -12.95
CA LEU A 136 0.74 2.46 -13.28
C LEU A 136 0.44 2.91 -14.72
N TYR A 137 0.46 1.99 -15.69
CA TYR A 137 0.03 2.32 -17.05
C TYR A 137 -1.41 2.83 -17.07
N LYS A 138 -2.33 2.12 -16.41
CA LYS A 138 -3.73 2.53 -16.32
C LYS A 138 -3.96 3.83 -15.52
N GLN A 139 -3.03 4.18 -14.63
CA GLN A 139 -3.03 5.45 -13.90
C GLN A 139 -2.83 6.63 -14.85
N THR A 140 -1.90 6.51 -15.82
CA THR A 140 -1.65 7.57 -16.82
C THR A 140 -2.85 7.84 -17.72
N GLN A 141 -3.78 6.89 -17.83
CA GLN A 141 -5.00 7.01 -18.63
C GLN A 141 -6.13 7.75 -17.90
N GLN A 142 -5.97 8.06 -16.60
CA GLN A 142 -6.99 8.79 -15.85
C GLN A 142 -6.93 10.28 -16.19
N ARG A 143 -7.99 10.78 -16.84
CA ARG A 143 -8.06 12.17 -17.30
C ARG A 143 -8.44 13.15 -16.19
N GLU A 144 -9.29 12.76 -15.25
CA GLU A 144 -9.71 13.65 -14.16
C GLU A 144 -8.74 13.58 -12.97
N VAL A 145 -8.28 14.72 -12.44
CA VAL A 145 -7.30 14.75 -11.34
C VAL A 145 -7.84 14.07 -10.08
N GLY A 146 -9.11 14.29 -9.72
CA GLY A 146 -9.70 13.65 -8.54
C GLY A 146 -9.82 12.12 -8.67
N LEU A 147 -10.14 11.64 -9.87
CA LEU A 147 -10.18 10.20 -10.17
C LEU A 147 -8.77 9.61 -10.19
N SER A 148 -7.82 10.35 -10.76
CA SER A 148 -6.40 10.01 -10.80
C SER A 148 -5.85 9.85 -9.39
N ILE A 149 -5.99 10.84 -8.50
CA ILE A 149 -5.51 10.76 -7.11
C ILE A 149 -6.07 9.52 -6.41
N ARG A 150 -7.39 9.28 -6.53
CA ARG A 150 -8.03 8.14 -5.89
C ARG A 150 -7.54 6.80 -6.45
N TYR A 151 -7.38 6.69 -7.76
CA TYR A 151 -6.83 5.48 -8.39
C TYR A 151 -5.34 5.30 -8.02
N GLY A 152 -4.62 6.40 -7.81
CA GLY A 152 -3.21 6.46 -7.43
C GLY A 152 -2.95 5.84 -6.07
N ILE A 153 -3.86 6.01 -5.11
CA ILE A 153 -3.80 5.35 -3.80
C ILE A 153 -3.68 3.83 -3.95
N GLY A 154 -4.51 3.24 -4.82
CA GLY A 154 -4.49 1.80 -5.09
C GLY A 154 -3.24 1.38 -5.88
N ALA A 155 -2.94 2.12 -6.95
CA ALA A 155 -1.82 1.80 -7.84
C ALA A 155 -0.47 1.89 -7.14
N ILE A 156 -0.23 2.94 -6.34
CA ILE A 156 1.02 3.12 -5.60
C ILE A 156 1.19 2.07 -4.51
N GLY A 157 0.09 1.66 -3.86
CA GLY A 157 0.13 0.62 -2.83
C GLY A 157 0.65 -0.71 -3.37
N VAL A 158 0.27 -1.07 -4.61
CA VAL A 158 0.81 -2.26 -5.29
C VAL A 158 2.21 -2.00 -5.83
N ALA A 159 2.45 -0.85 -6.43
CA ALA A 159 3.74 -0.50 -7.04
C ALA A 159 4.87 -0.36 -6.01
N TRP A 160 4.57 -0.07 -4.74
CA TRP A 160 5.54 -0.04 -3.65
C TRP A 160 6.28 -1.38 -3.49
N PHE A 161 5.64 -2.49 -3.84
CA PHE A 161 6.26 -3.81 -3.79
C PHE A 161 7.46 -3.95 -4.73
N ILE A 162 7.56 -3.13 -5.78
CA ILE A 162 8.64 -3.18 -6.78
C ILE A 162 10.00 -2.78 -6.17
N PRO A 163 10.19 -1.56 -5.61
CA PRO A 163 11.45 -1.19 -4.97
C PRO A 163 11.75 -2.09 -3.76
N GLU A 164 10.73 -2.57 -3.05
CA GLU A 164 10.92 -3.51 -1.93
C GLU A 164 11.49 -4.87 -2.40
N CYS A 165 10.97 -5.42 -3.49
CA CYS A 165 11.56 -6.60 -4.11
C CYS A 165 13.03 -6.38 -4.48
N ALA A 166 13.34 -5.24 -5.11
CA ALA A 166 14.72 -4.90 -5.46
C ALA A 166 15.61 -4.78 -4.22
N GLN A 167 15.08 -4.27 -3.11
CA GLN A 167 15.74 -4.21 -1.81
C GLN A 167 16.01 -5.61 -1.23
N PHE A 168 15.06 -6.54 -1.31
CA PHE A 168 15.24 -7.91 -0.81
C PHE A 168 16.38 -8.65 -1.50
N TYR A 169 16.64 -8.35 -2.78
CA TYR A 169 17.74 -8.93 -3.54
C TYR A 169 19.04 -8.12 -3.45
N GLY A 170 19.06 -7.01 -2.70
CA GLY A 170 20.24 -6.16 -2.50
C GLY A 170 20.61 -5.28 -3.69
N GLU A 171 19.74 -5.15 -4.68
CA GLU A 171 19.95 -4.33 -5.90
C GLU A 171 19.62 -2.85 -5.66
N PHE A 172 18.84 -2.55 -4.62
CA PHE A 172 18.45 -1.19 -4.26
C PHE A 172 19.08 -0.78 -2.93
N TYR A 173 19.32 0.51 -2.77
CA TYR A 173 19.71 1.11 -1.50
C TYR A 173 18.66 2.13 -1.11
N GLU A 174 18.15 2.04 0.13
CA GLU A 174 17.14 2.94 0.67
C GLU A 174 17.75 4.32 0.96
N PHE A 175 17.91 5.12 -0.10
CA PHE A 175 18.48 6.46 -0.01
C PHE A 175 17.69 7.39 0.93
N TYR A 176 16.40 7.11 1.15
CA TYR A 176 15.53 7.87 2.04
C TYR A 176 15.66 7.49 3.52
N LEU A 177 16.27 6.34 3.83
CA LEU A 177 16.50 5.91 5.21
C LEU A 177 17.68 6.66 5.85
N TYR A 178 18.64 7.05 5.02
CA TYR A 178 19.84 7.80 5.41
C TYR A 178 19.78 9.23 4.88
N ALA A 179 18.81 10.02 5.36
CA ALA A 179 18.61 11.41 4.95
C ALA A 179 19.88 12.26 5.10
N ASP A 180 20.67 12.01 6.15
CA ASP A 180 21.92 12.72 6.43
C ASP A 180 23.02 12.47 5.37
N ARG A 181 23.03 11.29 4.75
CA ARG A 181 24.03 10.92 3.72
C ARG A 181 23.64 11.39 2.32
N HIS A 182 22.36 11.67 2.09
CA HIS A 182 21.84 12.06 0.77
C HIS A 182 21.02 13.36 0.80
N PRO A 183 21.59 14.50 1.27
CA PRO A 183 20.86 15.76 1.41
C PRO A 183 20.35 16.29 0.07
N ILE A 184 21.08 16.07 -1.02
CA ILE A 184 20.68 16.50 -2.37
C ILE A 184 19.43 15.75 -2.82
N ALA A 185 19.39 14.43 -2.65
CA ALA A 185 18.23 13.62 -3.03
C ALA A 185 16.99 14.01 -2.23
N MET A 186 17.14 14.24 -0.92
CA MET A 186 16.05 14.69 -0.05
C MET A 186 15.53 16.08 -0.43
N THR A 187 16.42 17.00 -0.81
CA THR A 187 16.05 18.34 -1.26
C THR A 187 15.26 18.28 -2.57
N ILE A 188 15.65 17.43 -3.53
CA ILE A 188 14.91 17.23 -4.78
C ILE A 188 13.50 16.71 -4.50
N VAL A 189 13.36 15.72 -3.60
CA VAL A 189 12.05 15.18 -3.20
C VAL A 189 11.17 16.28 -2.59
N LEU A 190 11.73 17.12 -1.72
CA LEU A 190 11.00 18.25 -1.12
C LEU A 190 10.52 19.25 -2.19
N VAL A 191 11.39 19.66 -3.11
CA VAL A 191 11.05 20.58 -4.19
C VAL A 191 9.96 19.99 -5.08
N LEU A 192 10.05 18.70 -5.40
CA LEU A 192 9.04 18.00 -6.19
C LEU A 192 7.68 17.96 -5.48
N PHE A 193 7.67 17.73 -4.16
CA PHE A 193 6.44 17.76 -3.37
C PHE A 193 5.78 19.14 -3.38
N ILE A 194 6.56 20.21 -3.18
CA ILE A 194 6.07 21.60 -3.25
C ILE A 194 5.53 21.91 -4.66
N ALA A 195 6.22 21.47 -5.71
CA ALA A 195 5.79 21.65 -7.09
C ALA A 195 4.44 20.95 -7.37
N ILE A 196 4.26 19.72 -6.88
CA ILE A 196 2.99 18.97 -7.01
C ILE A 196 1.87 19.68 -6.24
N LEU A 197 2.12 20.14 -5.01
CA LEU A 197 1.12 20.88 -4.24
C LEU A 197 0.70 22.17 -4.95
N ARG A 198 1.67 22.90 -5.50
CA ARG A 198 1.41 24.11 -6.28
C ARG A 198 0.61 23.79 -7.54
N PHE A 199 0.97 22.73 -8.26
CA PHE A 199 0.24 22.27 -9.45
C PHE A 199 -1.22 21.93 -9.12
N LEU A 200 -1.44 21.20 -8.01
CA LEU A 200 -2.78 20.84 -7.56
C LEU A 200 -3.62 22.08 -7.21
N TRP A 201 -3.03 23.07 -6.56
CA TRP A 201 -3.69 24.35 -6.24
C TRP A 201 -4.06 25.17 -7.47
N LEU A 202 -3.25 25.12 -8.53
CA LEU A 202 -3.47 25.86 -9.76
C LEU A 202 -4.45 25.17 -10.73
N THR A 203 -4.80 23.91 -10.48
CA THR A 203 -5.66 23.13 -11.37
C THR A 203 -7.09 23.70 -11.36
N PRO A 204 -7.60 24.21 -12.49
CA PRO A 204 -8.93 24.81 -12.53
C PRO A 204 -10.01 23.74 -12.39
N ILE A 205 -11.01 24.04 -11.56
CA ILE A 205 -12.20 23.20 -11.40
C ILE A 205 -13.27 23.74 -12.34
N ASN A 206 -13.78 22.87 -13.22
CA ASN A 206 -14.87 23.27 -14.11
C ASN A 206 -16.17 23.41 -13.28
N GLU A 207 -16.70 24.62 -13.16
CA GLU A 207 -17.89 24.92 -12.35
C GLU A 207 -19.13 24.12 -12.74
N LYS A 208 -19.29 23.79 -14.02
CA LYS A 208 -20.47 23.06 -14.54
C LYS A 208 -20.45 21.58 -14.20
N THR A 209 -19.27 20.97 -14.18
CA THR A 209 -19.11 19.54 -13.90
C THR A 209 -18.61 19.27 -12.48
N GLN A 210 -18.12 20.30 -11.77
CA GLN A 210 -17.42 20.19 -10.48
C GLN A 210 -16.24 19.18 -10.53
N ARG A 211 -15.65 19.01 -11.72
CA ARG A 211 -14.51 18.10 -11.95
C ARG A 211 -13.28 18.91 -12.32
N SER A 212 -12.14 18.53 -11.78
CA SER A 212 -10.84 19.00 -12.26
C SER A 212 -10.51 18.32 -13.58
N LEU A 213 -10.23 19.16 -14.59
CA LEU A 213 -9.76 18.73 -15.91
C LEU A 213 -8.41 18.01 -15.82
#